data_AF-A0A559M4A3-F1
#
_entry.id   AF-A0A559M4A3-F1
#
_cell.length_a   1.000
_cell.length_b   1.000
_cell.length_c   1.000
_cell.angle_alpha   90.00
_cell.angle_beta   90.00
_cell.angle_gamma   90.00
#
_symmetry.space_group_name_H-M   'P 1'
#
loop_
_entity.id
_entity.type
_entity.pdbx_description
1 polymer ?
#
loop_
_entity_poly.entity_id
_entity_poly.type
_entity_poly.pdbx_seq_one_letter_code
_entity_poly.pdbx_strand_id
1 'polypeptide(L)'
;MSMQTAGDIPLQVTSENSSSERRITPSWTIGQLKAKLEPVTGIPPLSQKLVLKLGSQQSVPMEAADEENTQLGVFPLAPYAEIH
;
A
#
# COMPACT_ATOMS: atom_id res chain seq x y z
N MET A 1 -20.78 4.69 16.43
CA MET A 1 -19.70 4.87 15.43
C MET A 1 -19.10 3.50 15.19
N SER A 2 -19.58 2.79 14.18
CA SER A 2 -19.12 1.43 13.84
C SER A 2 -17.72 1.54 13.24
N MET A 3 -16.70 1.27 14.06
CA MET A 3 -15.37 0.92 13.59
C MET A 3 -15.47 -0.39 12.82
N GLN A 4 -15.83 -0.29 11.55
CA GLN A 4 -15.64 -1.36 10.60
C GLN A 4 -14.12 -1.56 10.56
N THR A 5 -13.64 -2.63 11.19
CA THR A 5 -12.34 -3.20 10.84
C THR A 5 -12.47 -3.58 9.37
N ALA A 6 -12.12 -2.66 8.48
CA ALA A 6 -12.05 -2.93 7.06
C ALA A 6 -11.10 -4.12 6.94
N GLY A 7 -11.66 -5.27 6.57
CA GLY A 7 -10.93 -6.53 6.51
C GLY A 7 -9.72 -6.40 5.60
N ASP A 8 -8.73 -7.26 5.79
CA ASP A 8 -7.49 -7.19 5.04
C ASP A 8 -7.78 -7.33 3.53
N ILE A 9 -7.46 -6.27 2.78
CA ILE A 9 -7.75 -6.18 1.35
C ILE A 9 -6.60 -6.87 0.61
N PRO A 10 -6.86 -7.90 -0.22
CA PRO A 10 -5.82 -8.49 -1.04
C PRO A 10 -5.42 -7.53 -2.16
N LEU A 11 -4.17 -7.09 -2.16
CA LEU A 11 -3.56 -6.27 -3.20
C LEU A 11 -2.37 -7.02 -3.82
N GLN A 12 -2.11 -6.76 -5.09
CA GLN A 12 -0.91 -7.23 -5.77
C GLN A 12 0.20 -6.21 -5.52
N VAL A 13 1.33 -6.64 -4.98
CA VAL A 13 2.51 -5.79 -4.82
C VAL A 13 3.53 -6.22 -5.86
N THR A 14 3.78 -5.35 -6.83
CA THR A 14 4.77 -5.53 -7.87
C THR A 14 5.91 -4.54 -7.67
N SER A 15 7.10 -4.96 -8.07
CA SER A 15 8.33 -4.19 -8.07
C SER A 15 9.19 -4.75 -9.20
N GLU A 16 10.24 -4.04 -9.60
CA GLU A 16 11.11 -4.46 -10.71
C GLU A 16 11.66 -5.89 -10.53
N ASN A 17 11.92 -6.30 -9.28
CA ASN A 17 12.52 -7.60 -8.97
C ASN A 17 11.57 -8.59 -8.28
N SER A 18 10.35 -8.20 -7.93
CA SER A 18 9.46 -9.06 -7.14
C SER A 18 7.99 -8.75 -7.38
N SER A 19 7.16 -9.78 -7.46
CA SER A 19 5.70 -9.67 -7.49
C SER A 19 5.11 -10.61 -6.46
N SER A 20 4.23 -10.12 -5.61
CA SER A 20 3.62 -10.88 -4.53
C SER A 20 2.25 -10.33 -4.15
N GLU A 21 1.26 -11.21 -4.00
CA GLU A 21 -0.01 -10.83 -3.41
C GLU A 21 0.13 -10.63 -1.90
N ARG A 22 -0.40 -9.54 -1.38
CA ARG A 22 -0.38 -9.23 0.05
C ARG A 22 -1.70 -8.64 0.51
N ARG A 23 -2.14 -9.09 1.68
CA ARG A 23 -3.31 -8.55 2.37
C ARG A 23 -2.88 -7.29 3.12
N ILE A 24 -3.47 -6.15 2.76
CA ILE A 24 -3.19 -4.84 3.34
C ILE A 24 -4.38 -4.42 4.19
N THR A 25 -4.11 -4.13 5.46
CA THR A 25 -5.13 -3.61 6.36
C THR A 25 -5.21 -2.08 6.20
N PRO A 26 -6.40 -1.49 5.92
CA PRO A 26 -6.54 -0.05 5.72
C PRO A 26 -6.17 0.81 6.94
N SER A 27 -6.15 0.22 8.14
CA SER A 27 -5.71 0.88 9.37
C SER A 27 -4.19 1.06 9.46
N TRP A 28 -3.42 0.34 8.64
CA TRP A 28 -1.97 0.52 8.57
C TRP A 28 -1.65 1.88 7.98
N THR A 29 -0.48 2.38 8.33
CA THR A 29 0.04 3.63 7.80
C THR A 29 0.97 3.37 6.62
N ILE A 30 1.24 4.39 5.81
CA ILE A 30 2.14 4.28 4.66
C ILE A 30 3.51 3.75 5.12
N GLY A 31 4.06 4.28 6.21
CA GLY A 31 5.31 3.80 6.80
C GLY A 31 5.27 2.32 7.19
N GLN A 32 4.16 1.86 7.81
CA GLN A 32 3.98 0.45 8.17
C GLN A 32 3.85 -0.49 6.95
N LEU A 33 3.31 0.01 5.83
CA LEU A 33 3.29 -0.74 4.58
C LEU A 33 4.72 -0.87 4.03
N LYS A 34 5.42 0.26 3.92
CA LYS A 34 6.78 0.34 3.38
C LYS A 34 7.77 -0.52 4.15
N ALA A 35 7.76 -0.43 5.47
CA ALA A 35 8.58 -1.27 6.36
C ALA A 35 8.32 -2.77 6.15
N LYS A 36 7.08 -3.17 5.86
CA LYS A 36 6.78 -4.58 5.54
C LYS A 36 7.20 -4.96 4.13
N LEU A 37 7.31 -4.03 3.19
CA LEU A 37 7.77 -4.27 1.82
C LEU A 37 9.30 -4.28 1.70
N GLU A 38 10.01 -3.61 2.61
CA GLU A 38 11.48 -3.57 2.66
C GLU A 38 12.13 -4.97 2.61
N PRO A 39 11.76 -5.97 3.45
CA PRO A 39 12.39 -7.29 3.37
C PRO A 39 12.04 -8.07 2.10
N VAL A 40 11.01 -7.66 1.35
CA VAL A 40 10.58 -8.32 0.10
C VAL A 40 11.28 -7.72 -1.11
N THR A 41 11.39 -6.39 -1.14
CA THR A 41 11.95 -5.63 -2.26
C THR A 41 13.44 -5.33 -2.08
N GLY A 42 13.93 -5.34 -0.84
CA GLY A 42 15.26 -4.86 -0.47
C GLY A 42 15.40 -3.34 -0.48
N ILE A 43 14.31 -2.60 -0.72
CA ILE A 43 14.33 -1.13 -0.84
C ILE A 43 13.99 -0.52 0.53
N PRO A 44 14.82 0.39 1.08
CA PRO A 44 14.50 1.07 2.33
C PRO A 44 13.20 1.89 2.25
N PRO A 45 12.39 1.99 3.31
CA PRO A 45 11.11 2.70 3.31
C PRO A 45 11.19 4.14 2.78
N LEU A 46 12.23 4.88 3.15
CA LEU A 46 12.45 6.27 2.71
C LEU A 46 12.75 6.41 1.21
N SER A 47 13.23 5.34 0.57
CA SER A 47 13.51 5.30 -0.87
C SER A 47 12.40 4.60 -1.67
N GLN A 48 11.44 3.97 -1.01
CA GLN A 48 10.28 3.36 -1.66
C GLN A 48 9.29 4.44 -2.10
N LYS A 49 8.98 4.44 -3.40
CA LYS A 49 7.85 5.17 -3.98
C LYS A 49 6.75 4.16 -4.24
N LEU A 50 5.59 4.39 -3.65
CA LEU A 50 4.44 3.50 -3.79
C LEU A 50 3.42 4.19 -4.69
N VAL A 51 2.97 3.49 -5.72
CA VAL A 51 1.91 3.95 -6.62
C VAL A 51 0.81 2.91 -6.65
N LEU A 52 -0.40 3.32 -6.28
CA LEU A 52 -1.59 2.48 -6.34
C LEU A 52 -2.20 2.58 -7.75
N LYS A 53 -2.21 1.47 -8.48
CA LYS A 53 -2.89 1.33 -9.76
C LYS A 53 -4.22 0.61 -9.57
N LEU A 54 -5.30 1.27 -9.95
CA LEU A 54 -6.67 0.76 -9.88
C LEU A 54 -7.13 0.26 -11.25
N GLY A 55 -6.53 -0.82 -11.75
CA GLY A 55 -6.88 -1.40 -13.04
C GLY A 55 -6.74 -0.40 -14.19
N SER A 56 -7.84 -0.07 -14.87
CA SER A 56 -7.89 0.91 -15.95
C SER A 56 -7.95 2.38 -15.50
N GLN A 57 -7.94 2.64 -14.19
CA GLN A 57 -7.95 4.00 -13.64
C GLN A 57 -6.54 4.56 -13.47
N GLN A 58 -6.50 5.87 -13.19
CA GLN A 58 -5.28 6.63 -12.94
C GLN A 58 -4.50 6.06 -11.75
N SER A 59 -3.17 6.00 -11.91
CA SER A 59 -2.24 5.65 -10.85
C SER A 59 -2.25 6.75 -9.78
N VAL A 60 -2.47 6.38 -8.52
CA VAL A 60 -2.50 7.30 -7.38
C VAL A 60 -1.19 7.14 -6.60
N PRO A 61 -0.35 8.19 -6.50
CA PRO A 61 0.84 8.13 -5.66
C PRO A 61 0.42 8.03 -4.18
N MET A 62 0.96 7.04 -3.49
CA MET A 62 0.73 6.83 -2.06
C MET A 62 1.81 7.54 -1.26
N GLU A 63 1.77 8.86 -1.29
CA GLU A 63 2.69 9.75 -0.58
C GLU A 63 1.92 10.70 0.34
N ALA A 64 2.53 11.05 1.47
CA ALA A 64 1.99 12.01 2.41
C ALA A 64 3.12 12.76 3.11
N ALA A 65 2.83 13.96 3.63
CA ALA A 65 3.80 14.71 4.44
C ALA A 65 4.19 13.96 5.72
N ASP A 66 3.27 13.18 6.29
CA ASP A 66 3.49 12.33 7.45
C ASP A 66 3.01 10.91 7.15
N GLU A 67 3.93 10.09 6.61
CA GLU A 67 3.65 8.70 6.22
C GLU A 67 3.44 7.76 7.41
N GLU A 68 3.90 8.16 8.59
CA GLU A 68 3.77 7.38 9.82
C GLU A 68 2.39 7.52 10.45
N ASN A 69 1.73 8.66 10.23
CA ASN A 69 0.37 8.94 10.70
C ASN A 69 -0.70 8.74 9.61
N THR A 70 -0.34 8.89 8.33
CA THR A 70 -1.30 8.72 7.23
C THR A 70 -1.65 7.25 7.02
N GLN A 71 -2.92 6.92 7.27
CA GLN A 71 -3.46 5.57 7.09
C GLN A 71 -3.75 5.26 5.62
N LEU A 72 -3.61 4.00 5.24
CA LEU A 72 -3.84 3.56 3.86
C LEU A 72 -5.33 3.65 3.47
N GLY A 73 -6.24 3.65 4.45
CA GLY A 73 -7.67 3.79 4.23
C GLY A 73 -8.11 5.15 3.66
N VAL A 74 -7.23 6.16 3.64
CA VAL A 74 -7.50 7.42 2.91
C VAL A 74 -7.38 7.24 1.39
N PHE A 75 -6.65 6.21 0.95
CA PHE A 75 -6.53 5.88 -0.46
C PHE A 75 -7.67 4.95 -0.87
N PRO A 76 -8.10 5.01 -2.15
CA PRO A 76 -9.12 4.12 -2.70
C PRO A 76 -8.60 2.68 -2.86
N LEU A 77 -8.26 2.01 -1.75
CA LEU A 77 -7.82 0.62 -1.76
C LEU A 77 -8.96 -0.29 -2.24
N ALA A 78 -8.71 -1.04 -3.31
CA ALA A 78 -9.64 -2.02 -3.84
C ALA A 78 -8.98 -3.41 -3.89
N PRO A 79 -9.76 -4.49 -3.70
CA PRO A 79 -9.28 -5.84 -3.98
C PRO A 79 -8.74 -5.93 -5.41
N TYR A 80 -7.63 -6.65 -5.59
CA TYR A 80 -6.95 -6.82 -6.89
C TYR A 80 -6.32 -5.54 -7.47
N ALA A 81 -6.28 -4.43 -6.72
CA ALA A 81 -5.46 -3.29 -7.10
C ALA A 81 -3.97 -3.66 -7.00
N GLU A 82 -3.16 -2.99 -7.82
CA GLU A 82 -1.73 -3.21 -7.90
C GLU A 82 -0.98 -2.05 -7.22
N ILE A 83 0.00 -2.37 -6.39
CA ILE A 83 0.96 -1.42 -5.81
C ILE A 83 2.28 -1.65 -6.54
N HIS A 84 2.80 -0.61 -7.18
CA HIS A 84 4.06 -0.62 -7.92
C HIS A 84 5.04 0.43 -7.36
#